data_AF-A0A1J5KKB2-F1
#
_entry.id   AF-A0A1J5KKB2-F1
#
_cell.length_a   1.000
_cell.length_b   1.000
_cell.length_c   1.000
_cell.angle_alpha   90.00
_cell.angle_beta   90.00
_cell.angle_gamma   90.00
#
_symmetry.space_group_name_H-M   'P 1'
#
loop_
_entity.id
_entity.type
_entity.pdbx_description
1 polymer ?
#
loop_
_entity_poly.entity_id
_entity_poly.type
_entity_poly.pdbx_seq_one_letter_code
_entity_poly.pdbx_strand_id
1 'polypeptide(L)'
;MKNILSLLAISFLFYSCNDGDIITESLEFDDTFNACDLNSNDNFTVYKTKTDPFESLSFIGDRTLAELFATTIDPDNDLLVNLVNDENVSIAINSSNAFNYRTYNADPSNVFCTAIPQSSVSITNDAIATGGTAVFTVGLIEDDNDGIPAELEDINNNGILDDDDTDGDGLPNYLDDDDDGDNVKTIDEGIVYDADTETLTARNTDEESEDPDNLIPDYLDNDDDNDGILTINEDTENENLDPTDDFTDGGALPDYRNPLIVNSVDTTEYSEHNINQTFTLSLTIFDLALPTINQDVLEFGTLTDDANVNITSRQVTPEF
;
A
#
# COMPACT_ATOMS: atom_id res chain seq x y z
N MET A 1 62.78 52.01 4.86
CA MET A 1 62.28 50.74 5.43
C MET A 1 60.75 50.55 5.32
N LYS A 2 59.93 51.61 5.15
CA LYS A 2 58.47 51.45 4.94
C LYS A 2 58.08 50.92 3.55
N ASN A 3 58.87 51.21 2.51
CA ASN A 3 58.52 50.82 1.13
C ASN A 3 58.96 49.38 0.76
N ILE A 4 59.77 48.73 1.60
CA ILE A 4 60.19 47.33 1.40
C ILE A 4 59.25 46.36 2.13
N LEU A 5 58.62 46.80 3.23
CA LEU A 5 57.61 46.01 3.94
C LEU A 5 56.29 45.91 3.15
N SER A 6 55.96 46.93 2.36
CA SER A 6 54.75 46.93 1.52
C SER A 6 54.85 45.96 0.34
N LEU A 7 56.07 45.62 -0.12
CA LEU A 7 56.27 44.67 -1.21
C LEU A 7 56.19 43.21 -0.71
N LEU A 8 56.51 42.95 0.56
CA LEU A 8 56.43 41.63 1.17
C LEU A 8 54.98 41.25 1.56
N ALA A 9 54.14 42.25 1.87
CA ALA A 9 52.73 42.04 2.19
C ALA A 9 51.85 41.78 0.95
N ILE A 10 52.30 42.18 -0.25
CA ILE A 10 51.57 41.93 -1.51
C ILE A 10 51.91 40.54 -2.10
N SER A 11 53.05 39.96 -1.74
CA SER A 11 53.46 38.63 -2.23
C SER A 11 52.72 37.46 -1.56
N PHE A 12 52.01 37.69 -0.46
CA PHE A 12 51.19 36.67 0.22
C PHE A 12 49.72 36.67 -0.21
N LEU A 13 49.29 37.60 -1.08
CA LEU A 13 47.92 37.67 -1.59
C LEU A 13 47.67 36.82 -2.84
N PHE A 14 48.67 36.07 -3.32
CA PHE A 14 48.57 35.19 -4.50
C PHE A 14 48.70 33.70 -4.18
N TYR A 15 48.73 33.32 -2.90
CA TYR A 15 48.46 31.94 -2.50
C TYR A 15 47.01 31.84 -2.01
N SER A 16 46.06 32.01 -2.94
CA SER A 16 44.80 31.29 -2.77
C SER A 16 45.18 29.81 -2.89
N CYS A 17 45.09 29.07 -1.78
CA CYS A 17 44.87 27.64 -1.89
C CYS A 17 43.70 27.49 -2.86
N ASN A 18 43.97 26.92 -4.04
CA ASN A 18 42.94 26.22 -4.78
C ASN A 18 42.60 25.03 -3.88
N ASP A 19 41.72 25.26 -2.91
CA ASP A 19 41.09 24.20 -2.14
C ASP A 19 40.21 23.53 -3.18
N GLY A 20 40.83 22.58 -3.89
CA GLY A 20 40.34 22.08 -5.16
C GLY A 20 38.88 21.77 -4.97
N ASP A 21 38.02 22.48 -5.74
CA ASP A 21 36.59 22.29 -5.68
C ASP A 21 36.36 20.79 -5.65
N ILE A 22 35.96 20.27 -4.48
CA ILE A 22 35.52 18.90 -4.36
C ILE A 22 34.18 18.97 -5.06
N ILE A 23 34.20 18.73 -6.37
CA ILE A 23 32.99 18.44 -7.13
C ILE A 23 32.54 17.10 -6.58
N THR A 24 31.81 17.12 -5.48
CA THR A 24 31.01 15.99 -5.05
C THR A 24 29.91 15.89 -6.10
N GLU A 25 30.09 15.01 -7.07
CA GLU A 25 28.95 14.54 -7.87
C GLU A 25 27.93 13.98 -6.87
N SER A 26 26.84 14.72 -6.66
CA SER A 26 25.67 14.25 -5.91
C SER A 26 24.78 13.45 -6.86
N LEU A 27 24.35 12.28 -6.42
CA LEU A 27 23.32 11.51 -7.11
C LEU A 27 21.97 12.20 -6.88
N GLU A 28 21.51 12.99 -7.85
CA GLU A 28 20.21 13.65 -7.82
C GLU A 28 19.22 12.90 -8.72
N PHE A 29 18.17 12.33 -8.13
CA PHE A 29 17.09 11.60 -8.76
C PHE A 29 15.77 11.90 -8.04
N ASP A 30 14.64 11.55 -8.65
CA ASP A 30 13.32 11.63 -8.01
C ASP A 30 13.22 10.69 -6.81
N ASP A 31 12.27 10.98 -5.92
CA ASP A 31 12.06 10.27 -4.65
C ASP A 31 11.28 8.96 -4.79
N THR A 32 10.99 8.52 -6.01
CA THR A 32 10.35 7.22 -6.27
C THR A 32 11.24 6.29 -7.09
N PHE A 33 10.94 4.99 -7.00
CA PHE A 33 11.58 3.96 -7.80
C PHE A 33 10.57 2.91 -8.27
N ASN A 34 11.02 2.08 -9.21
CA ASN A 34 10.27 0.94 -9.72
C ASN A 34 10.98 -0.35 -9.31
N ALA A 35 10.23 -1.46 -9.25
CA ALA A 35 10.78 -2.77 -8.93
C ALA A 35 10.28 -3.83 -9.92
N CYS A 36 11.05 -4.89 -10.09
CA CYS A 36 10.57 -6.11 -10.72
C CYS A 36 11.38 -7.32 -10.24
N ASP A 37 10.75 -8.49 -10.25
CA ASP A 37 11.46 -9.75 -10.08
C ASP A 37 12.23 -10.11 -11.36
N LEU A 38 13.44 -10.62 -11.15
CA LEU A 38 14.25 -11.21 -12.19
C LEU A 38 13.90 -12.69 -12.27
N ASN A 39 13.10 -13.06 -13.27
CA ASN A 39 12.55 -14.40 -13.58
C ASN A 39 13.55 -15.59 -13.62
N SER A 40 14.83 -15.38 -13.30
CA SER A 40 15.91 -16.34 -13.55
C SER A 40 16.69 -16.78 -12.30
N ASN A 41 16.62 -16.08 -11.16
CA ASN A 41 17.54 -16.34 -10.04
C ASN A 41 16.98 -16.09 -8.61
N ASP A 42 15.67 -15.94 -8.41
CA ASP A 42 15.10 -15.54 -7.10
C ASP A 42 15.72 -14.22 -6.58
N ASN A 43 15.86 -13.25 -7.48
CA ASN A 43 16.40 -11.91 -7.23
C ASN A 43 15.36 -10.88 -7.66
N PHE A 44 15.33 -9.72 -7.01
CA PHE A 44 14.63 -8.55 -7.50
C PHE A 44 15.59 -7.45 -7.95
N THR A 45 15.10 -6.53 -8.77
CA THR A 45 15.77 -5.27 -9.08
C THR A 45 14.88 -4.11 -8.70
N VAL A 46 15.42 -3.15 -7.96
CA VAL A 46 14.85 -1.80 -7.84
C VAL A 46 15.67 -0.84 -8.67
N TYR A 47 15.01 0.12 -9.32
CA TYR A 47 15.68 1.06 -10.20
C TYR A 47 14.92 2.37 -10.32
N LYS A 48 15.69 3.41 -10.65
CA LYS A 48 15.17 4.71 -11.07
C LYS A 48 16.03 5.25 -12.20
N THR A 49 15.39 5.96 -13.12
CA THR A 49 16.01 6.50 -14.33
C THR A 49 15.64 7.95 -14.48
N LYS A 50 16.53 8.77 -15.04
CA LYS A 50 16.21 10.14 -15.44
C LYS A 50 16.74 10.44 -16.84
N THR A 51 16.21 11.50 -17.44
CA THR A 51 16.47 11.85 -18.85
C THR A 51 17.37 13.08 -19.04
N ASP A 52 17.67 13.83 -17.98
CA ASP A 52 18.58 14.96 -18.02
C ASP A 52 19.50 15.01 -16.79
N PRO A 53 20.78 14.64 -16.92
CA PRO A 53 21.33 13.82 -18.01
C PRO A 53 20.78 12.37 -17.99
N PHE A 54 21.04 11.59 -19.06
CA PHE A 54 20.59 10.19 -19.15
C PHE A 54 21.33 9.27 -18.17
N GLU A 55 20.69 8.95 -17.05
CA GLU A 55 21.29 8.24 -15.92
C GLU A 55 20.32 7.25 -15.26
N SER A 56 20.87 6.28 -14.53
CA SER A 56 20.09 5.38 -13.66
C SER A 56 20.81 5.03 -12.38
N LEU A 57 20.03 4.77 -11.33
CA LEU A 57 20.45 3.99 -10.17
C LEU A 57 19.70 2.68 -10.15
N SER A 58 20.38 1.60 -9.79
CA SER A 58 19.74 0.29 -9.62
C SER A 58 20.39 -0.53 -8.53
N PHE A 59 19.60 -1.30 -7.81
CA PHE A 59 20.05 -2.29 -6.84
C PHE A 59 19.44 -3.65 -7.16
N ILE A 60 20.25 -4.70 -7.09
CA ILE A 60 19.81 -6.10 -7.20
C ILE A 60 19.90 -6.73 -5.80
N GLY A 61 18.80 -7.27 -5.31
CA GLY A 61 18.73 -8.04 -4.07
C GLY A 61 18.75 -9.55 -4.34
N ASP A 62 19.29 -10.33 -3.40
CA ASP A 62 19.44 -11.79 -3.42
C ASP A 62 18.22 -12.56 -2.89
N ARG A 63 17.04 -11.97 -3.07
CA ARG A 63 15.73 -12.52 -2.72
C ARG A 63 14.68 -12.03 -3.71
N THR A 64 13.48 -12.55 -3.63
CA THR A 64 12.31 -12.09 -4.40
C THR A 64 11.60 -10.92 -3.72
N LEU A 65 10.77 -10.18 -4.46
CA LEU A 65 9.85 -9.19 -3.88
C LEU A 65 8.81 -9.86 -2.98
N ALA A 66 8.31 -11.04 -3.36
CA ALA A 66 7.36 -11.80 -2.54
C ALA A 66 7.93 -12.15 -1.16
N GLU A 67 9.23 -12.44 -1.04
CA GLU A 67 9.87 -12.67 0.26
C GLU A 67 10.00 -11.38 1.11
N LEU A 68 10.04 -10.20 0.48
CA LEU A 68 9.99 -8.92 1.21
C LEU A 68 8.57 -8.63 1.71
N PHE A 69 7.56 -8.90 0.87
CA PHE A 69 6.14 -8.66 1.12
C PHE A 69 5.44 -9.82 1.83
N ALA A 70 6.19 -10.77 2.39
CA ALA A 70 5.58 -11.93 3.03
C ALA A 70 4.78 -11.53 4.27
N THR A 71 3.59 -12.10 4.40
CA THR A 71 2.72 -11.98 5.58
C THR A 71 2.58 -13.33 6.29
N THR A 72 2.19 -13.28 7.56
CA THR A 72 1.82 -14.43 8.38
C THR A 72 0.53 -14.14 9.11
N ILE A 73 -0.28 -15.16 9.38
CA ILE A 73 -1.49 -15.04 10.20
C ILE A 73 -1.11 -14.46 11.57
N ASP A 74 -1.93 -13.53 12.07
CA ASP A 74 -1.77 -12.95 13.40
C ASP A 74 -1.96 -14.02 14.49
N PRO A 75 -1.09 -14.06 15.52
CA PRO A 75 -1.15 -15.10 16.54
C PRO A 75 -2.37 -15.02 17.48
N ASP A 76 -3.00 -13.84 17.57
CA ASP A 76 -4.12 -13.55 18.45
C ASP A 76 -5.47 -13.50 17.70
N ASN A 77 -5.44 -13.32 16.37
CA ASN A 77 -6.63 -13.35 15.49
C ASN A 77 -6.31 -14.00 14.13
N ASP A 78 -6.98 -15.10 13.76
CA ASP A 78 -6.69 -15.82 12.52
C ASP A 78 -7.30 -15.19 11.25
N LEU A 79 -8.16 -14.19 11.40
CA LEU A 79 -8.69 -13.36 10.31
C LEU A 79 -7.73 -12.23 9.91
N LEU A 80 -6.69 -11.96 10.71
CA LEU A 80 -5.72 -10.88 10.47
C LEU A 80 -4.34 -11.41 10.07
N VAL A 81 -3.54 -10.54 9.45
CA VAL A 81 -2.16 -10.87 9.05
C VAL A 81 -1.17 -9.80 9.49
N ASN A 82 0.05 -10.23 9.79
CA ASN A 82 1.19 -9.38 10.08
C ASN A 82 2.27 -9.52 9.00
N LEU A 83 3.04 -8.46 8.78
CA LEU A 83 4.27 -8.53 8.01
C LEU A 83 5.27 -9.48 8.68
N VAL A 84 5.83 -10.41 7.90
CA VAL A 84 6.95 -11.25 8.34
C VAL A 84 8.22 -10.42 8.53
N ASN A 85 8.36 -9.36 7.72
CA ASN A 85 9.46 -8.40 7.80
C ASN A 85 8.93 -7.04 8.27
N ASP A 86 8.34 -7.01 9.46
CA ASP A 86 7.87 -5.80 10.15
C ASP A 86 9.02 -4.84 10.54
N GLU A 87 10.24 -5.39 10.65
CA GLU A 87 11.47 -4.64 10.89
C GLU A 87 12.28 -4.36 9.61
N ASN A 88 13.19 -3.39 9.69
CA ASN A 88 14.06 -3.01 8.57
C ASN A 88 14.91 -4.19 8.03
N VAL A 89 14.75 -4.50 6.74
CA VAL A 89 15.53 -5.52 6.04
C VAL A 89 16.84 -4.92 5.53
N SER A 90 17.95 -5.31 6.17
CA SER A 90 19.29 -4.82 5.82
C SER A 90 20.06 -5.80 4.92
N ILE A 91 20.48 -5.34 3.74
CA ILE A 91 21.21 -6.11 2.74
C ILE A 91 22.55 -5.42 2.43
N ALA A 92 23.66 -6.09 2.73
CA ALA A 92 24.99 -5.56 2.43
C ALA A 92 25.27 -5.55 0.92
N ILE A 93 25.75 -4.42 0.39
CA ILE A 93 26.15 -4.29 -1.02
C ILE A 93 27.46 -5.06 -1.25
N ASN A 94 27.43 -6.02 -2.16
CA ASN A 94 28.55 -6.91 -2.46
C ASN A 94 28.43 -7.52 -3.87
N SER A 95 29.15 -8.59 -4.18
CA SER A 95 29.12 -9.24 -5.51
C SER A 95 27.79 -9.93 -5.85
N SER A 96 27.01 -10.32 -4.85
CA SER A 96 25.67 -10.92 -4.99
C SER A 96 24.57 -9.86 -4.98
N ASN A 97 24.75 -8.80 -4.18
CA ASN A 97 23.81 -7.69 -4.04
C ASN A 97 24.43 -6.41 -4.61
N ALA A 98 24.25 -6.20 -5.90
CA ALA A 98 24.96 -5.16 -6.64
C ALA A 98 24.18 -3.85 -6.66
N PHE A 99 24.86 -2.74 -6.39
CA PHE A 99 24.37 -1.39 -6.66
C PHE A 99 25.15 -0.78 -7.82
N ASN A 100 24.43 -0.20 -8.79
CA ASN A 100 25.01 0.39 -9.98
C ASN A 100 24.52 1.83 -10.16
N TYR A 101 25.45 2.71 -10.51
CA TYR A 101 25.19 4.00 -11.12
C TYR A 101 25.66 3.98 -12.58
N ARG A 102 24.76 4.26 -13.52
CA ARG A 102 25.06 4.19 -14.96
C ARG A 102 24.67 5.47 -15.67
N THR A 103 25.47 5.84 -16.66
CA THR A 103 25.16 6.90 -17.62
C THR A 103 24.95 6.29 -19.01
N TYR A 104 24.15 6.94 -19.85
CA TYR A 104 23.75 6.41 -21.15
C TYR A 104 23.95 7.42 -22.28
N ASN A 105 23.92 6.92 -23.53
CA ASN A 105 23.95 7.76 -24.74
C ASN A 105 22.55 8.26 -25.17
N ALA A 106 21.48 7.75 -24.56
CA ALA A 106 20.08 7.99 -24.89
C ALA A 106 19.20 7.68 -23.67
N ASP A 107 17.90 7.98 -23.78
CA ASP A 107 16.88 7.77 -22.75
C ASP A 107 16.88 6.33 -22.18
N PRO A 108 17.17 6.15 -20.87
CA PRO A 108 17.23 4.83 -20.25
C PRO A 108 15.89 4.32 -19.70
N SER A 109 14.77 5.01 -19.89
CA SER A 109 13.49 4.68 -19.23
C SER A 109 12.98 3.24 -19.47
N ASN A 110 13.43 2.56 -20.54
CA ASN A 110 13.02 1.19 -20.87
C ASN A 110 14.16 0.14 -20.79
N VAL A 111 15.25 0.44 -20.06
CA VAL A 111 16.40 -0.49 -19.96
C VAL A 111 16.23 -1.55 -18.88
N PHE A 112 15.33 -1.34 -17.92
CA PHE A 112 15.02 -2.28 -16.84
C PHE A 112 13.68 -2.96 -17.09
N CYS A 113 13.55 -4.20 -16.64
CA CYS A 113 12.28 -4.93 -16.58
C CYS A 113 11.52 -5.05 -17.92
N THR A 114 12.20 -4.90 -19.06
CA THR A 114 11.60 -5.09 -20.39
C THR A 114 12.04 -6.40 -21.04
N ALA A 115 11.09 -7.10 -21.67
CA ALA A 115 11.39 -8.33 -22.41
C ALA A 115 12.27 -8.08 -23.66
N ILE A 116 12.22 -6.86 -24.23
CA ILE A 116 12.99 -6.47 -25.42
C ILE A 116 13.67 -5.12 -25.14
N PRO A 117 14.99 -5.10 -24.85
CA PRO A 117 15.73 -3.86 -24.62
C PRO A 117 15.74 -2.95 -25.86
N GLN A 118 15.73 -1.63 -25.64
CA GLN A 118 15.86 -0.66 -26.73
C GLN A 118 17.26 -0.72 -27.36
N SER A 119 17.33 -1.00 -28.66
CA SER A 119 18.61 -1.22 -29.38
C SER A 119 19.47 0.04 -29.55
N SER A 120 18.93 1.23 -29.31
CA SER A 120 19.64 2.51 -29.41
C SER A 120 20.33 2.95 -28.12
N VAL A 121 19.99 2.33 -26.99
CA VAL A 121 20.49 2.72 -25.66
C VAL A 121 21.73 1.90 -25.34
N SER A 122 22.81 2.58 -24.96
CA SER A 122 24.11 1.99 -24.63
C SER A 122 24.69 2.69 -23.42
N ILE A 123 25.26 1.91 -22.51
CA ILE A 123 25.93 2.39 -21.31
C ILE A 123 27.21 3.12 -21.72
N THR A 124 27.36 4.38 -21.28
CA THR A 124 28.56 5.21 -21.49
C THR A 124 29.50 5.18 -20.28
N ASN A 125 28.98 4.94 -19.09
CA ASN A 125 29.73 4.69 -17.86
C ASN A 125 28.97 3.69 -16.97
N ASP A 126 29.69 2.76 -16.35
CA ASP A 126 29.15 1.79 -15.39
C ASP A 126 29.97 1.84 -14.09
N ALA A 127 29.41 2.47 -13.07
CA ALA A 127 30.00 2.57 -11.75
C ALA A 127 29.32 1.54 -10.82
N ILE A 128 30.09 0.53 -10.42
CA ILE A 128 29.63 -0.53 -9.52
C ILE A 128 30.09 -0.20 -8.10
N ALA A 129 29.18 -0.23 -7.14
CA ALA A 129 29.51 0.01 -5.75
C ALA A 129 30.39 -1.11 -5.18
N THR A 130 31.31 -0.74 -4.30
CA THR A 130 32.26 -1.64 -3.62
C THR A 130 31.93 -1.84 -2.13
N GLY A 131 30.95 -1.10 -1.63
CA GLY A 131 30.46 -1.15 -0.27
C GLY A 131 29.19 -0.32 -0.07
N GLY A 132 28.59 -0.49 1.10
CA GLY A 132 27.35 0.13 1.54
C GLY A 132 26.33 -0.91 2.00
N THR A 133 25.21 -0.45 2.54
CA THR A 133 24.11 -1.29 3.02
C THR A 133 22.79 -0.73 2.49
N ALA A 134 22.03 -1.55 1.78
CA ALA A 134 20.66 -1.28 1.40
C ALA A 134 19.73 -1.64 2.55
N VAL A 135 18.96 -0.69 3.05
CA VAL A 135 18.00 -0.89 4.13
C VAL A 135 16.61 -0.65 3.56
N PHE A 136 15.81 -1.71 3.55
CA PHE A 136 14.41 -1.66 3.12
C PHE A 136 13.49 -1.58 4.33
N THR A 137 12.46 -0.73 4.21
CA THR A 137 11.34 -0.67 5.14
C THR A 137 10.09 -1.07 4.38
N VAL A 138 9.39 -2.09 4.85
CA VAL A 138 8.16 -2.60 4.26
C VAL A 138 6.99 -2.14 5.12
N GLY A 139 5.92 -1.67 4.50
CA GLY A 139 4.63 -1.46 5.14
C GLY A 139 3.55 -2.26 4.43
N LEU A 140 2.45 -2.50 5.12
CA LEU A 140 1.25 -3.15 4.62
C LEU A 140 0.08 -2.21 4.93
N ILE A 141 -0.74 -1.95 3.92
CA ILE A 141 -2.02 -1.27 4.05
C ILE A 141 -3.06 -2.27 3.55
N GLU A 142 -4.08 -2.53 4.35
CA GLU A 142 -5.20 -3.40 4.01
C GLU A 142 -6.50 -2.60 4.06
N ASP A 143 -7.46 -2.97 3.20
CA ASP A 143 -8.75 -2.30 3.01
C ASP A 143 -9.66 -3.24 2.18
N ASP A 144 -10.92 -3.44 2.53
CA ASP A 144 -11.88 -4.24 1.74
C ASP A 144 -12.37 -3.53 0.46
N ASN A 145 -12.26 -2.20 0.42
CA ASN A 145 -12.74 -1.31 -0.64
C ASN A 145 -14.25 -1.39 -0.89
N ASP A 146 -15.04 -1.48 0.18
CA ASP A 146 -16.51 -1.45 0.18
C ASP A 146 -17.11 -0.06 -0.16
N GLY A 147 -16.26 0.96 -0.33
CA GLY A 147 -16.69 2.32 -0.70
C GLY A 147 -16.80 3.29 0.47
N ILE A 148 -16.55 2.84 1.69
CA ILE A 148 -16.25 3.66 2.85
C ILE A 148 -14.71 3.76 2.97
N PRO A 149 -14.14 4.95 3.18
CA PRO A 149 -12.73 5.05 3.53
C PRO A 149 -12.49 4.54 4.96
N ALA A 150 -11.45 3.74 5.16
CA ALA A 150 -11.01 3.23 6.47
C ALA A 150 -11.03 4.26 7.61
N GLU A 151 -10.67 5.53 7.36
CA GLU A 151 -10.72 6.57 8.39
C GLU A 151 -12.13 6.98 8.86
N LEU A 152 -13.17 6.68 8.09
CA LEU A 152 -14.57 6.93 8.42
C LEU A 152 -15.24 5.74 9.11
N GLU A 153 -14.58 4.59 9.13
CA GLU A 153 -15.01 3.36 9.81
C GLU A 153 -14.50 3.30 11.26
N ASP A 154 -13.75 4.31 11.71
CA ASP A 154 -13.52 4.64 13.12
C ASP A 154 -14.80 5.18 13.76
N ILE A 155 -15.81 4.31 13.94
CA ILE A 155 -17.15 4.66 14.41
C ILE A 155 -17.07 5.41 15.73
N ASN A 156 -16.19 4.97 16.62
CA ASN A 156 -16.04 5.56 17.95
C ASN A 156 -15.12 6.81 17.99
N ASN A 157 -14.45 7.14 16.88
CA ASN A 157 -13.56 8.30 16.66
C ASN A 157 -12.37 8.36 17.63
N ASN A 158 -11.77 7.22 17.98
CA ASN A 158 -10.61 7.15 18.88
C ASN A 158 -9.26 7.09 18.14
N GLY A 159 -9.28 6.86 16.82
CA GLY A 159 -8.12 6.73 15.93
C GLY A 159 -7.47 5.35 15.91
N ILE A 160 -8.17 4.29 16.34
CA ILE A 160 -7.73 2.89 16.37
C ILE A 160 -8.75 2.07 15.57
N LEU A 161 -8.48 1.88 14.28
CA LEU A 161 -9.40 1.17 13.38
C LEU A 161 -9.62 -0.29 13.82
N ASP A 162 -8.58 -0.94 14.35
CA ASP A 162 -8.62 -2.34 14.79
C ASP A 162 -9.58 -2.63 15.97
N ASP A 163 -10.23 -1.62 16.57
CA ASP A 163 -11.16 -1.79 17.70
C ASP A 163 -12.63 -1.49 17.40
N ASP A 164 -12.96 -1.12 16.17
CA ASP A 164 -14.31 -1.04 15.63
C ASP A 164 -14.58 -2.31 14.80
N ASP A 165 -15.52 -3.12 15.28
CA ASP A 165 -15.92 -4.46 14.81
C ASP A 165 -17.42 -4.57 15.17
N THR A 166 -18.29 -4.19 14.23
CA THR A 166 -19.72 -3.95 14.49
C THR A 166 -20.46 -5.24 14.80
N ASP A 167 -20.18 -6.31 14.07
CA ASP A 167 -20.84 -7.61 14.24
C ASP A 167 -20.17 -8.51 15.30
N GLY A 168 -18.92 -8.23 15.65
CA GLY A 168 -18.15 -8.93 16.67
C GLY A 168 -17.53 -10.24 16.20
N ASP A 169 -17.34 -10.43 14.89
CA ASP A 169 -16.74 -11.63 14.32
C ASP A 169 -15.21 -11.66 14.42
N GLY A 170 -14.60 -10.51 14.77
CA GLY A 170 -13.17 -10.31 14.93
C GLY A 170 -12.47 -9.67 13.74
N LEU A 171 -13.16 -9.38 12.65
CA LEU A 171 -12.67 -8.59 11.52
C LEU A 171 -13.06 -7.12 11.79
N PRO A 172 -12.08 -6.19 11.86
CA PRO A 172 -12.42 -4.78 12.00
C PRO A 172 -13.10 -4.26 10.73
N ASN A 173 -14.02 -3.31 10.88
CA ASN A 173 -14.87 -2.79 9.80
C ASN A 173 -14.09 -2.46 8.51
N TYR A 174 -12.95 -1.77 8.61
CA TYR A 174 -12.13 -1.41 7.44
C TYR A 174 -11.51 -2.59 6.64
N LEU A 175 -11.69 -3.82 7.13
CA LEU A 175 -11.30 -5.06 6.49
C LEU A 175 -12.51 -5.99 6.22
N ASP A 176 -13.71 -5.52 6.51
CA ASP A 176 -14.97 -6.24 6.50
C ASP A 176 -15.89 -5.66 5.42
N ASP A 177 -16.16 -6.42 4.35
CA ASP A 177 -17.10 -5.96 3.31
C ASP A 177 -18.58 -6.19 3.64
N ASP A 178 -18.92 -6.63 4.86
CA ASP A 178 -20.25 -6.92 5.42
C ASP A 178 -20.28 -6.54 6.92
N ASP A 179 -20.09 -5.26 7.21
CA ASP A 179 -19.81 -4.69 8.55
C ASP A 179 -20.70 -5.20 9.70
N ASP A 180 -21.98 -5.49 9.44
CA ASP A 180 -22.95 -5.95 10.44
C ASP A 180 -23.26 -7.45 10.40
N GLY A 181 -22.57 -8.17 9.51
CA GLY A 181 -22.60 -9.62 9.36
C GLY A 181 -23.95 -10.14 8.87
N ASP A 182 -24.65 -9.41 8.01
CA ASP A 182 -26.01 -9.73 7.61
C ASP A 182 -26.11 -10.41 6.22
N ASN A 183 -24.96 -10.68 5.59
CA ASN A 183 -24.75 -11.19 4.23
C ASN A 183 -25.14 -10.21 3.10
N VAL A 184 -25.37 -8.93 3.40
CA VAL A 184 -25.51 -7.86 2.42
C VAL A 184 -24.26 -6.99 2.47
N LYS A 185 -23.46 -7.02 1.40
CA LYS A 185 -22.23 -6.23 1.35
C LYS A 185 -22.48 -4.75 1.66
N THR A 186 -21.66 -4.15 2.52
CA THR A 186 -21.71 -2.72 2.91
C THR A 186 -21.90 -1.79 1.70
N ILE A 187 -21.19 -2.06 0.60
CA ILE A 187 -21.27 -1.26 -0.64
C ILE A 187 -22.68 -1.21 -1.27
N ASP A 188 -23.48 -2.25 -1.10
CA ASP A 188 -24.80 -2.42 -1.71
C ASP A 188 -25.93 -1.83 -0.83
N GLU A 189 -25.58 -1.29 0.33
CA GLU A 189 -26.51 -0.75 1.32
C GLU A 189 -26.74 0.76 1.20
N GLY A 190 -26.40 1.32 0.04
CA GLY A 190 -26.70 2.70 -0.29
C GLY A 190 -25.72 3.71 0.31
N ILE A 191 -24.48 3.26 0.52
CA ILE A 191 -23.31 4.08 0.81
C ILE A 191 -23.02 5.06 -0.31
N VAL A 192 -22.79 6.33 0.06
CA VAL A 192 -22.31 7.38 -0.84
C VAL A 192 -21.27 8.22 -0.12
N TYR A 193 -20.01 8.09 -0.53
CA TYR A 193 -18.91 8.93 -0.09
C TYR A 193 -18.66 10.10 -1.06
N ASP A 194 -18.67 11.34 -0.55
CA ASP A 194 -18.25 12.55 -1.27
C ASP A 194 -16.84 12.96 -0.84
N ALA A 195 -15.86 12.64 -1.68
CA ALA A 195 -14.45 12.95 -1.43
C ALA A 195 -14.10 14.45 -1.47
N ASP A 196 -14.93 15.32 -2.08
CA ASP A 196 -14.69 16.77 -2.07
C ASP A 196 -15.08 17.37 -0.70
N THR A 197 -16.07 16.79 -0.04
CA THR A 197 -16.56 17.24 1.28
C THR A 197 -16.11 16.36 2.44
N GLU A 198 -15.48 15.22 2.16
CA GLU A 198 -15.10 14.20 3.15
C GLU A 198 -16.33 13.78 3.99
N THR A 199 -17.46 13.53 3.32
CA THR A 199 -18.72 13.17 3.99
C THR A 199 -19.27 11.86 3.47
N LEU A 200 -19.66 11.00 4.39
CA LEU A 200 -20.41 9.79 4.15
C LEU A 200 -21.91 10.05 4.35
N THR A 201 -22.73 9.57 3.41
CA THR A 201 -24.16 9.38 3.62
C THR A 201 -24.50 7.92 3.36
N ALA A 202 -25.29 7.33 4.22
CA ALA A 202 -25.73 5.94 4.14
C ALA A 202 -27.26 5.87 4.17
N ARG A 203 -27.80 4.74 3.73
CA ARG A 203 -29.24 4.46 3.85
C ARG A 203 -29.55 4.11 5.31
N ASN A 204 -30.76 4.43 5.71
CA ASN A 204 -31.39 3.87 6.90
C ASN A 204 -32.82 3.53 6.47
N THR A 205 -33.17 2.25 6.40
CA THR A 205 -34.43 1.74 5.86
C THR A 205 -35.57 1.88 6.88
N ASP A 206 -35.25 1.94 8.17
CA ASP A 206 -36.22 1.97 9.27
C ASP A 206 -36.33 3.33 10.02
N GLU A 207 -35.75 4.42 9.48
CA GLU A 207 -35.54 5.75 10.13
C GLU A 207 -36.82 6.35 10.76
N GLU A 208 -37.99 5.93 10.27
CA GLU A 208 -39.30 6.40 10.72
C GLU A 208 -39.87 5.61 11.92
N SER A 209 -39.18 4.58 12.41
CA SER A 209 -39.59 3.77 13.56
C SER A 209 -39.30 4.53 14.89
N GLU A 210 -40.05 4.22 15.97
CA GLU A 210 -39.93 4.91 17.28
C GLU A 210 -38.81 4.34 18.18
N ASP A 211 -38.06 3.34 17.69
CA ASP A 211 -36.97 2.70 18.40
C ASP A 211 -35.69 3.59 18.34
N PRO A 212 -34.97 3.79 19.45
CA PRO A 212 -33.68 4.47 19.43
C PRO A 212 -32.60 3.81 18.56
N ASP A 213 -32.72 2.53 18.23
CA ASP A 213 -31.75 1.80 17.40
C ASP A 213 -31.87 2.16 15.89
N ASN A 214 -32.99 2.73 15.45
CA ASN A 214 -33.27 3.17 14.05
C ASN A 214 -32.51 4.43 13.59
N LEU A 215 -31.41 4.75 14.27
CA LEU A 215 -30.47 5.76 13.82
C LEU A 215 -29.19 5.12 13.28
N ILE A 216 -29.11 3.80 13.34
CA ILE A 216 -28.02 3.00 12.79
C ILE A 216 -28.29 2.86 11.28
N PRO A 217 -27.36 3.28 10.42
CA PRO A 217 -27.48 3.04 8.99
C PRO A 217 -27.50 1.55 8.65
N ASP A 218 -28.09 1.20 7.49
CA ASP A 218 -28.28 -0.19 7.04
C ASP A 218 -27.01 -1.05 7.22
N TYR A 219 -25.87 -0.59 6.71
CA TYR A 219 -24.57 -1.29 6.84
C TYR A 219 -24.00 -1.50 8.24
N LEU A 220 -24.71 -1.08 9.29
CA LEU A 220 -24.33 -1.31 10.67
C LEU A 220 -25.49 -1.95 11.46
N ASP A 221 -26.57 -2.37 10.78
CA ASP A 221 -27.86 -2.80 11.34
C ASP A 221 -28.39 -4.10 10.72
N ASN A 222 -28.09 -5.22 11.38
CA ASN A 222 -28.47 -6.55 10.90
C ASN A 222 -29.99 -6.91 10.91
N ASP A 223 -30.88 -5.96 11.21
CA ASP A 223 -32.34 -6.04 11.06
C ASP A 223 -32.82 -4.76 10.35
N ASP A 224 -32.41 -4.64 9.10
CA ASP A 224 -32.41 -3.43 8.25
C ASP A 224 -33.76 -2.69 8.19
N ASP A 225 -34.87 -3.44 8.28
CA ASP A 225 -36.23 -2.91 8.26
C ASP A 225 -36.96 -3.01 9.61
N ASN A 226 -36.32 -3.60 10.61
CA ASN A 226 -36.76 -3.71 11.99
C ASN A 226 -38.13 -4.39 12.13
N ASP A 227 -38.32 -5.46 11.36
CA ASP A 227 -39.49 -6.33 11.45
C ASP A 227 -39.33 -7.48 12.46
N GLY A 228 -38.11 -7.64 13.00
CA GLY A 228 -37.73 -8.60 14.02
C GLY A 228 -37.19 -9.92 13.47
N ILE A 229 -36.92 -9.98 12.16
CA ILE A 229 -36.15 -11.02 11.49
C ILE A 229 -34.83 -10.40 11.05
N LEU A 230 -33.70 -11.02 11.39
CA LEU A 230 -32.40 -10.53 10.91
C LEU A 230 -32.31 -10.66 9.39
N THR A 231 -31.70 -9.69 8.72
CA THR A 231 -31.52 -9.66 7.25
C THR A 231 -30.93 -10.98 6.72
N ILE A 232 -29.93 -11.53 7.40
CA ILE A 232 -29.30 -12.81 7.04
C ILE A 232 -30.30 -13.99 6.94
N ASN A 233 -31.39 -13.92 7.70
CA ASN A 233 -32.43 -14.95 7.75
C ASN A 233 -33.56 -14.70 6.73
N GLU A 234 -33.46 -13.66 5.91
CA GLU A 234 -34.45 -13.30 4.89
C GLU A 234 -34.10 -13.79 3.48
N ASP A 235 -32.98 -14.51 3.33
CA ASP A 235 -32.63 -15.33 2.15
C ASP A 235 -33.52 -16.61 2.07
N THR A 236 -34.81 -16.40 1.83
CA THR A 236 -35.87 -17.41 1.92
C THR A 236 -36.27 -18.07 0.59
N GLU A 237 -35.93 -17.50 -0.57
CA GLU A 237 -36.31 -18.10 -1.85
C GLU A 237 -35.28 -19.13 -2.31
N ASN A 238 -33.99 -18.84 -2.16
CA ASN A 238 -32.96 -19.60 -2.83
C ASN A 238 -31.76 -20.03 -1.98
N GLU A 239 -31.64 -19.52 -0.74
CA GLU A 239 -30.68 -19.94 0.29
C GLU A 239 -29.23 -19.90 -0.28
N ASN A 240 -28.90 -18.81 -0.96
CA ASN A 240 -27.64 -18.59 -1.69
C ASN A 240 -26.64 -17.68 -0.96
N LEU A 241 -26.95 -17.26 0.27
CA LEU A 241 -26.22 -16.27 1.08
C LEU A 241 -26.26 -14.85 0.49
N ASP A 242 -27.36 -14.49 -0.18
CA ASP A 242 -27.56 -13.17 -0.77
C ASP A 242 -29.02 -12.72 -0.57
N PRO A 243 -29.35 -12.07 0.57
CA PRO A 243 -30.69 -11.53 0.83
C PRO A 243 -31.15 -10.50 -0.22
N THR A 244 -30.23 -9.93 -1.01
CA THR A 244 -30.54 -8.83 -1.94
C THR A 244 -31.36 -9.26 -3.16
N ASP A 245 -31.39 -10.56 -3.46
CA ASP A 245 -32.08 -11.11 -4.63
C ASP A 245 -33.45 -11.75 -4.36
N ASP A 246 -33.92 -11.66 -3.12
CA ASP A 246 -35.17 -12.26 -2.65
C ASP A 246 -36.33 -11.25 -2.57
N PHE A 247 -37.44 -11.55 -3.28
CA PHE A 247 -38.58 -10.64 -3.46
C PHE A 247 -39.92 -11.39 -3.37
N THR A 248 -40.50 -11.48 -2.18
CA THR A 248 -41.81 -12.08 -1.97
C THR A 248 -42.88 -11.45 -2.85
N ASP A 249 -43.59 -12.29 -3.62
CA ASP A 249 -44.64 -11.91 -4.57
C ASP A 249 -44.20 -10.91 -5.67
N GLY A 250 -42.90 -10.78 -5.93
CA GLY A 250 -42.34 -9.81 -6.88
C GLY A 250 -42.49 -8.37 -6.39
N GLY A 251 -42.17 -8.15 -5.12
CA GLY A 251 -42.15 -6.86 -4.45
C GLY A 251 -41.30 -5.80 -5.16
N ALA A 252 -41.46 -4.54 -4.73
CA ALA A 252 -40.67 -3.43 -5.27
C ALA A 252 -39.34 -3.22 -4.53
N LEU A 253 -39.22 -3.81 -3.34
CA LEU A 253 -38.05 -3.86 -2.49
C LEU A 253 -37.74 -5.34 -2.21
N PRO A 254 -36.46 -5.69 -1.98
CA PRO A 254 -36.11 -7.00 -1.47
C PRO A 254 -36.73 -7.20 -0.08
N ASP A 255 -36.83 -8.45 0.35
CA ASP A 255 -37.58 -8.81 1.56
C ASP A 255 -37.02 -8.13 2.81
N TYR A 256 -35.69 -8.14 2.98
CA TYR A 256 -34.98 -7.49 4.11
C TYR A 256 -35.15 -5.97 4.25
N ARG A 257 -35.80 -5.33 3.27
CA ARG A 257 -36.04 -3.89 3.25
C ARG A 257 -37.52 -3.54 3.30
N ASN A 258 -38.34 -4.49 3.67
CA ASN A 258 -39.78 -4.41 3.60
C ASN A 258 -40.42 -5.01 4.87
N PRO A 259 -40.76 -4.15 5.86
CA PRO A 259 -41.11 -4.60 7.22
C PRO A 259 -42.49 -5.25 7.35
N LEU A 260 -43.08 -5.61 6.22
CA LEU A 260 -44.30 -6.38 6.11
C LEU A 260 -44.03 -7.85 5.78
N ILE A 261 -42.77 -8.24 5.50
CA ILE A 261 -42.36 -9.56 5.01
C ILE A 261 -41.52 -10.31 6.05
N VAL A 262 -42.19 -10.78 7.09
CA VAL A 262 -41.56 -11.58 8.18
C VAL A 262 -41.28 -13.07 7.83
N ASN A 263 -40.90 -13.37 6.58
CA ASN A 263 -40.51 -14.74 6.21
C ASN A 263 -39.09 -15.00 6.72
N SER A 264 -38.77 -16.22 7.16
CA SER A 264 -37.45 -16.51 7.71
C SER A 264 -36.99 -17.93 7.44
N VAL A 265 -35.70 -18.05 7.14
CA VAL A 265 -34.89 -19.27 7.17
C VAL A 265 -33.86 -19.17 8.32
N ASP A 266 -33.22 -20.28 8.68
CA ASP A 266 -32.18 -20.33 9.73
C ASP A 266 -30.82 -20.37 9.03
N THR A 267 -30.32 -19.19 8.65
CA THR A 267 -29.02 -19.02 7.98
C THR A 267 -27.93 -18.90 9.03
N THR A 268 -26.88 -19.70 8.90
CA THR A 268 -25.74 -19.70 9.84
C THR A 268 -24.39 -19.68 9.12
N GLU A 269 -24.40 -19.42 7.82
CA GLU A 269 -23.21 -19.34 6.98
C GLU A 269 -23.04 -17.87 6.55
N TYR A 270 -21.80 -17.38 6.58
CA TYR A 270 -21.43 -16.01 6.25
C TYR A 270 -20.68 -15.97 4.92
N SER A 271 -20.75 -14.83 4.25
CA SER A 271 -20.11 -14.61 2.95
C SER A 271 -18.59 -14.54 3.04
N GLU A 272 -17.92 -14.77 1.90
CA GLU A 272 -16.47 -14.63 1.81
C GLU A 272 -16.09 -13.18 1.53
N HIS A 273 -15.22 -12.65 2.39
CA HIS A 273 -14.77 -11.28 2.40
C HIS A 273 -13.48 -11.13 1.59
N ASN A 274 -13.36 -10.02 0.85
CA ASN A 274 -12.21 -9.76 -0.01
C ASN A 274 -11.42 -8.56 0.49
N ILE A 275 -10.22 -8.81 0.99
CA ILE A 275 -9.35 -7.76 1.56
C ILE A 275 -8.23 -7.47 0.57
N ASN A 276 -8.13 -6.22 0.14
CA ASN A 276 -7.04 -5.77 -0.70
C ASN A 276 -5.81 -5.46 0.15
N GLN A 277 -4.62 -5.74 -0.39
CA GLN A 277 -3.35 -5.53 0.29
C GLN A 277 -2.45 -4.68 -0.60
N THR A 278 -2.01 -3.54 -0.09
CA THR A 278 -1.04 -2.66 -0.73
C THR A 278 0.24 -2.61 0.09
N PHE A 279 1.33 -3.15 -0.44
CA PHE A 279 2.63 -3.11 0.19
C PHE A 279 3.37 -1.82 -0.16
N THR A 280 3.84 -1.11 0.86
CA THR A 280 4.76 0.03 0.67
C THR A 280 6.19 -0.44 0.85
N LEU A 281 7.11 0.08 0.04
CA LEU A 281 8.53 -0.27 0.13
C LEU A 281 9.37 1.00 0.04
N SER A 282 10.13 1.30 1.09
CA SER A 282 11.12 2.37 1.09
C SER A 282 12.52 1.80 1.08
N LEU A 283 13.47 2.49 0.44
CA LEU A 283 14.87 2.09 0.39
C LEU A 283 15.78 3.27 0.76
N THR A 284 16.68 3.04 1.71
CA THR A 284 17.79 3.94 2.04
C THR A 284 19.11 3.17 1.90
N ILE A 285 20.10 3.78 1.26
CA ILE A 285 21.45 3.22 1.17
C ILE A 285 22.37 3.96 2.14
N PHE A 286 23.06 3.21 3.01
CA PHE A 286 24.07 3.73 3.93
C PHE A 286 25.49 3.40 3.46
N ASP A 287 26.42 4.32 3.71
CA ASP A 287 27.85 4.17 3.43
C ASP A 287 28.16 3.72 1.98
N LEU A 288 27.44 4.27 1.00
CA LEU A 288 27.57 3.94 -0.41
C LEU A 288 28.97 4.32 -0.91
N ALA A 289 29.72 3.33 -1.43
CA ALA A 289 31.07 3.49 -1.94
C ALA A 289 31.17 3.13 -3.43
N LEU A 290 30.95 4.11 -4.31
CA LEU A 290 31.20 4.02 -5.75
C LEU A 290 32.66 4.43 -6.08
N PRO A 291 33.19 4.12 -7.27
CA PRO A 291 34.57 4.43 -7.64
C PRO A 291 34.96 5.91 -7.53
N THR A 292 34.02 6.82 -7.78
CA THR A 292 34.22 8.28 -7.75
C THR A 292 33.32 9.01 -6.75
N ILE A 293 32.31 8.34 -6.19
CA ILE A 293 31.28 8.93 -5.34
C ILE A 293 31.25 8.16 -4.02
N ASN A 294 31.29 8.87 -2.89
CA ASN A 294 31.02 8.30 -1.58
C ASN A 294 29.88 9.09 -0.95
N GLN A 295 28.87 8.39 -0.44
CA GLN A 295 27.71 9.00 0.23
C GLN A 295 27.41 8.24 1.51
N ASP A 296 27.37 8.96 2.64
CA ASP A 296 27.06 8.36 3.94
C ASP A 296 25.60 7.87 3.97
N VAL A 297 24.69 8.64 3.36
CA VAL A 297 23.26 8.31 3.23
C VAL A 297 22.79 8.72 1.84
N LEU A 298 22.10 7.82 1.17
CA LEU A 298 21.34 8.05 -0.05
C LEU A 298 19.91 7.58 0.17
N GLU A 299 18.98 8.53 0.24
CA GLU A 299 17.55 8.21 0.21
C GLU A 299 17.19 7.75 -1.20
N PHE A 300 17.01 6.44 -1.38
CA PHE A 300 16.62 5.88 -2.66
C PHE A 300 15.11 6.03 -2.89
N GLY A 301 14.33 6.39 -1.88
CA GLY A 301 12.93 6.77 -2.05
C GLY A 301 11.95 5.64 -1.80
N THR A 302 10.77 5.73 -2.43
CA THR A 302 9.66 4.78 -2.25
C THR A 302 9.26 4.10 -3.55
N LEU A 303 8.79 2.85 -3.45
CA LEU A 303 8.25 2.11 -4.57
C LEU A 303 6.99 2.81 -5.10
N THR A 304 6.88 2.89 -6.42
CA THR A 304 5.67 3.36 -7.10
C THR A 304 4.65 2.22 -7.15
N ASP A 305 3.38 2.53 -6.89
CA ASP A 305 2.31 1.54 -6.95
C ASP A 305 2.18 0.93 -8.36
N ASP A 306 2.21 -0.40 -8.39
CA ASP A 306 2.03 -1.22 -9.58
C ASP A 306 1.28 -2.50 -9.17
N ALA A 307 0.11 -2.68 -9.79
CA ALA A 307 -0.78 -3.82 -9.54
C ALA A 307 -0.14 -5.20 -9.77
N ASN A 308 1.01 -5.26 -10.45
CA ASN A 308 1.74 -6.51 -10.69
C ASN A 308 2.93 -6.70 -9.73
N VAL A 309 3.16 -5.76 -8.81
CA VAL A 309 4.34 -5.72 -7.96
C VAL A 309 3.98 -5.68 -6.48
N ASN A 310 3.16 -4.72 -6.07
CA ASN A 310 2.92 -4.42 -4.65
C ASN A 310 1.45 -4.40 -4.24
N ILE A 311 0.54 -4.86 -5.12
CA ILE A 311 -0.89 -4.99 -4.81
C ILE A 311 -1.29 -6.45 -4.92
N THR A 312 -1.92 -6.97 -3.88
CA THR A 312 -2.49 -8.33 -3.82
C THR A 312 -3.86 -8.29 -3.15
N SER A 313 -4.49 -9.44 -2.97
CA SER A 313 -5.66 -9.57 -2.13
C SER A 313 -5.62 -10.90 -1.38
N ARG A 314 -6.38 -10.97 -0.29
CA ARG A 314 -6.65 -12.19 0.47
C ARG A 314 -8.16 -12.31 0.68
N GLN A 315 -8.58 -13.53 1.00
CA GLN A 315 -9.98 -13.84 1.28
C GLN A 315 -10.08 -14.47 2.66
N VAL A 316 -11.11 -14.10 3.39
CA VAL A 316 -11.46 -14.69 4.69
C VAL A 316 -12.96 -14.92 4.76
N THR A 317 -13.37 -15.87 5.57
CA THR A 317 -14.78 -16.10 5.89
C THR A 317 -14.85 -16.18 7.41
N PRO A 318 -15.47 -15.20 8.06
CA PRO A 318 -15.65 -15.19 9.51
C PRO A 318 -16.51 -16.36 10.01
N GLU A 319 -16.35 -16.69 11.29
CA GLU A 319 -17.18 -17.70 11.99
C GLU A 319 -17.62 -17.14 13.36
N PHE A 320 -18.93 -17.16 13.63
CA PHE A 320 -19.53 -16.73 14.91
C PHE A 320 -19.65 -17.85 15.97
#